data_AF-A0A2M7E8Z7-F1
#
_entry.id   AF-A0A2M7E8Z7-F1
#
_cell.length_a   1.000
_cell.length_b   1.000
_cell.length_c   1.000
_cell.angle_alpha   90.00
_cell.angle_beta   90.00
_cell.angle_gamma   90.00
#
_symmetry.space_group_name_H-M   'P 1'
#
loop_
_entity.id
_entity.type
_entity.pdbx_description
1 polymer ?
#
loop_
_entity_poly.entity_id
_entity_poly.type
_entity_poly.pdbx_seq_one_letter_code
_entity_poly.pdbx_strand_id
1 'polypeptide(L)'
;MPTSNQLIKKLRKRKKKKSKSSALRNCPQKKGVCLYVKTQTPKKPNSALRKIAKVRLTNGEEVIAYIPGVGHNLQEHSIVLIRGGRVKDLPSVRYHIIRGVADTMGVENRKSSRSKYGAKRGKSGKIKEKEKPVEPVAEAESKE
;
A
#
# COMPACT_ATOMS: atom_id res chain seq x y z
N MET A 1 29.20 -37.93 -2.59
CA MET A 1 27.86 -38.34 -2.14
C MET A 1 27.98 -39.03 -0.79
N PRO A 2 27.07 -38.81 0.18
CA PRO A 2 27.12 -39.52 1.45
C PRO A 2 26.66 -40.98 1.30
N THR A 3 27.28 -41.89 2.06
CA THR A 3 26.92 -43.32 2.08
C THR A 3 25.69 -43.59 2.95
N SER A 4 25.01 -44.72 2.76
CA SER A 4 23.81 -45.10 3.54
C SER A 4 24.08 -45.12 5.05
N ASN A 5 25.24 -45.65 5.48
CA ASN A 5 25.64 -45.65 6.88
C ASN A 5 25.88 -44.24 7.44
N GLN A 6 26.31 -43.28 6.62
CA GLN A 6 26.42 -41.88 7.04
C GLN A 6 25.05 -41.24 7.25
N LEU A 7 24.04 -41.60 6.44
CA LEU A 7 22.67 -41.10 6.59
C LEU A 7 21.95 -41.71 7.80
N ILE A 8 22.23 -42.98 8.11
CA ILE A 8 21.74 -43.66 9.32
C ILE A 8 22.34 -43.01 10.58
N LYS A 9 23.65 -42.74 10.59
CA LYS A 9 24.33 -42.08 11.73
C LYS A 9 24.01 -40.57 11.83
N LYS A 10 23.81 -39.88 10.70
CA LYS A 10 23.51 -38.44 10.63
C LYS A 10 22.42 -38.18 9.58
N LEU A 11 21.20 -37.97 10.09
CA LEU A 11 20.05 -37.59 9.27
C LEU A 11 20.30 -36.28 8.50
N ARG A 12 19.75 -36.20 7.28
CA ARG A 12 19.77 -34.97 6.49
C ARG A 12 18.96 -33.89 7.19
N LYS A 13 19.56 -32.72 7.40
CA LYS A 13 18.87 -31.55 7.96
C LYS A 13 18.21 -30.73 6.84
N ARG A 14 16.92 -30.44 6.99
CA ARG A 14 16.22 -29.50 6.10
C ARG A 14 16.76 -28.08 6.32
N LYS A 15 17.05 -27.37 5.23
CA LYS A 15 17.47 -25.96 5.30
C LYS A 15 16.29 -25.09 5.74
N LYS A 16 16.39 -24.44 6.90
CA LYS A 16 15.38 -23.48 7.37
C LYS A 16 15.48 -22.18 6.54
N LYS A 17 14.37 -21.70 5.99
CA LYS A 17 14.30 -20.41 5.27
C LYS A 17 13.77 -19.32 6.20
N LYS A 18 14.40 -18.15 6.19
CA LYS A 18 13.90 -16.96 6.92
C LYS A 18 12.89 -16.21 6.06
N SER A 19 11.84 -15.67 6.68
CA SER A 19 10.86 -14.85 5.98
C SER A 19 11.48 -13.53 5.49
N LYS A 20 11.13 -13.14 4.25
CA LYS A 20 11.51 -11.84 3.69
C LYS A 20 10.72 -10.68 4.32
N SER A 21 9.65 -10.97 5.04
CA SER A 21 8.75 -10.00 5.69
C SER A 21 8.49 -10.40 7.13
N SER A 22 9.54 -10.42 7.96
CA SER A 22 9.46 -10.86 9.36
C SER A 22 8.49 -10.04 10.20
N ALA A 23 8.41 -8.72 9.97
CA ALA A 23 7.60 -7.81 10.77
C ALA A 23 6.09 -7.97 10.58
N LEU A 24 5.67 -8.69 9.53
CA LEU A 24 4.26 -9.01 9.34
C LEU A 24 3.82 -10.23 10.14
N ARG A 25 4.72 -10.98 10.81
CA ARG A 25 4.40 -12.19 11.59
C ARG A 25 3.44 -13.15 10.86
N ASN A 26 3.75 -13.46 9.60
CA ASN A 26 2.95 -14.30 8.69
C ASN A 26 1.55 -13.77 8.32
N CYS A 27 1.19 -12.54 8.72
CA CYS A 27 0.03 -11.86 8.17
C CYS A 27 0.31 -11.37 6.73
N PRO A 28 -0.67 -11.34 5.82
CA PRO A 28 -0.48 -10.79 4.49
C PRO A 28 -0.24 -9.28 4.53
N GLN A 29 -0.93 -8.59 5.44
CA GLN A 29 -0.95 -7.14 5.60
C GLN A 29 -1.02 -6.81 7.10
N LYS A 30 -0.50 -5.64 7.49
CA LYS A 30 -0.69 -5.09 8.84
C LYS A 30 -0.94 -3.60 8.79
N LYS A 31 -1.82 -3.14 9.68
CA LYS A 31 -2.08 -1.73 9.94
C LYS A 31 -0.93 -1.14 10.76
N GLY A 32 -0.64 0.14 10.54
CA GLY A 32 0.33 0.91 11.32
C GLY A 32 0.11 2.41 11.19
N VAL A 33 0.85 3.17 11.98
CA VAL A 33 0.81 4.63 12.05
C VAL A 33 2.14 5.18 11.54
N CYS A 34 2.10 6.15 10.63
CA CYS A 34 3.28 6.86 10.17
C CYS A 34 3.90 7.69 11.31
N LEU A 35 5.19 7.48 11.58
CA LEU A 35 5.97 8.31 12.49
C LEU A 35 6.44 9.57 11.76
N TYR A 36 7.08 9.38 10.61
CA TYR A 36 7.51 10.47 9.75
C TYR A 36 7.55 10.01 8.29
N VAL A 37 7.46 10.97 7.38
CA VAL A 37 7.54 10.78 5.94
C VAL A 37 8.76 11.52 5.41
N LYS A 38 9.61 10.84 4.64
CA LYS A 38 10.82 11.45 4.09
C LYS A 38 11.18 10.89 2.73
N THR A 39 12.11 11.53 2.05
CA THR A 39 12.71 11.03 0.82
C THR A 39 14.07 10.39 1.09
N GLN A 40 14.40 9.32 0.38
CA GLN A 40 15.71 8.66 0.41
C GLN A 40 16.27 8.50 -0.99
N THR A 41 17.59 8.66 -1.11
CA THR A 41 18.33 8.35 -2.33
C THR A 41 18.60 6.84 -2.42
N PRO A 42 18.50 6.24 -3.62
CA PRO A 42 18.78 4.82 -3.84
C PRO A 42 20.28 4.50 -3.78
N LYS A 43 20.61 3.20 -3.72
CA LYS A 43 21.98 2.73 -3.91
C LYS A 43 22.42 2.99 -5.37
N LYS A 44 23.69 3.40 -5.57
CA LYS A 44 24.38 3.39 -6.87
C LYS A 44 24.17 2.02 -7.54
N PRO A 45 23.82 1.92 -8.84
CA PRO A 45 23.99 2.87 -9.96
C PRO A 45 22.83 3.86 -10.18
N ASN A 46 21.73 3.71 -9.45
CA ASN A 46 20.52 4.48 -9.71
C ASN A 46 20.58 5.85 -9.01
N SER A 47 19.88 6.85 -9.57
CA SER A 47 19.65 8.15 -8.96
C SER A 47 18.14 8.49 -9.02
N ALA A 48 17.56 8.87 -7.89
CA ALA A 48 16.17 9.32 -7.76
C ALA A 48 15.89 9.78 -6.31
N LEU A 49 14.79 10.50 -6.10
CA LEU A 49 14.22 10.70 -4.77
C LEU A 49 13.07 9.72 -4.56
N ARG A 50 13.29 8.72 -3.70
CA ARG A 50 12.28 7.72 -3.36
C ARG A 50 11.51 8.14 -2.11
N LYS A 51 10.19 8.18 -2.19
CA LYS A 51 9.31 8.55 -1.08
C LYS A 51 9.12 7.35 -0.15
N ILE A 52 9.42 7.54 1.13
CA ILE A 52 9.32 6.51 2.15
C ILE A 52 8.58 7.03 3.38
N ALA A 53 7.99 6.12 4.15
CA ALA A 53 7.45 6.40 5.46
C ALA A 53 8.05 5.43 6.48
N LYS A 54 8.39 5.95 7.67
CA LYS A 54 8.65 5.12 8.84
C LYS A 54 7.31 4.89 9.53
N VAL A 55 6.97 3.63 9.77
CA VAL A 55 5.65 3.22 10.25
C VAL A 55 5.80 2.32 11.45
N ARG A 56 5.09 2.64 12.53
CA ARG A 56 4.95 1.78 13.70
C ARG A 56 3.74 0.88 13.49
N LEU A 57 3.98 -0.43 13.39
CA LEU A 57 2.94 -1.41 13.18
C LEU A 57 2.18 -1.71 14.47
N THR A 58 0.99 -2.29 14.34
CA THR A 58 0.16 -2.78 15.45
C THR A 58 0.85 -3.80 16.37
N ASN A 59 1.88 -4.52 15.89
CA ASN A 59 2.70 -5.43 16.72
C ASN A 59 3.84 -4.72 17.47
N GLY A 60 3.91 -3.38 17.43
CA GLY A 60 4.94 -2.58 18.09
C GLY A 60 6.25 -2.45 17.30
N GLU A 61 6.43 -3.22 16.23
CA GLU A 61 7.63 -3.16 15.39
C GLU A 61 7.61 -1.95 14.46
N GLU A 62 8.75 -1.26 14.38
CA GLU A 62 8.91 -0.11 13.50
C GLU A 62 9.60 -0.46 12.19
N VAL A 63 8.98 -0.08 11.09
CA VAL A 63 9.37 -0.53 9.77
C VAL A 63 9.42 0.65 8.81
N ILE A 64 10.36 0.61 7.87
CA ILE A 64 10.40 1.57 6.76
C ILE A 64 9.64 0.96 5.57
N ALA A 65 8.63 1.67 5.09
CA ALA A 65 7.80 1.26 3.96
C ALA A 65 7.91 2.26 2.80
N TYR A 66 7.92 1.72 1.58
CA TYR A 66 7.92 2.51 0.35
C TYR A 66 6.51 3.00 0.02
N ILE A 67 6.40 4.25 -0.43
CA ILE A 67 5.15 4.83 -0.92
C ILE A 67 5.14 4.69 -2.45
N PRO A 68 4.28 3.81 -3.02
CA PRO A 68 4.27 3.59 -4.45
C PRO A 68 3.43 4.62 -5.20
N GLY A 69 3.90 5.03 -6.39
CA GLY A 69 3.17 5.92 -7.29
C GLY A 69 3.72 7.35 -7.33
N VAL A 70 3.02 8.21 -8.06
CA VAL A 70 3.30 9.64 -8.14
C VAL A 70 2.38 10.35 -7.15
N GLY A 71 2.91 11.32 -6.41
CA GLY A 71 2.16 12.01 -5.34
C GLY A 71 1.80 11.13 -4.13
N HIS A 72 1.57 11.75 -2.97
CA HIS A 72 0.98 11.12 -1.79
C HIS A 72 0.47 12.18 -0.82
N ASN A 73 -0.49 11.80 0.03
CA ASN A 73 -1.12 12.65 1.04
C ASN A 73 -0.70 12.28 2.48
N LEU A 74 0.37 11.50 2.65
CA LEU A 74 0.71 11.01 4.00
C LEU A 74 1.45 12.07 4.79
N GLN A 75 1.01 12.22 6.03
CA GLN A 75 1.58 13.10 7.04
C GLN A 75 2.01 12.24 8.24
N GLU A 76 2.54 12.90 9.26
CA GLU A 76 2.73 12.25 10.56
C GLU A 76 1.38 11.78 11.11
N HIS A 77 1.39 10.68 11.85
CA HIS A 77 0.20 10.04 12.42
C HIS A 77 -0.84 9.49 11.44
N SER A 78 -0.64 9.63 10.13
CA SER A 78 -1.52 8.98 9.14
C SER A 78 -1.52 7.46 9.33
N ILE A 79 -2.70 6.87 9.26
CA ILE A 79 -2.93 5.44 9.37
C ILE A 79 -2.75 4.80 8.00
N VAL A 80 -1.90 3.79 7.94
CA VAL A 80 -1.55 3.10 6.69
C VAL A 80 -1.66 1.60 6.81
N LEU A 81 -1.96 0.95 5.68
CA LEU A 81 -1.90 -0.50 5.55
C LEU A 81 -0.64 -0.90 4.77
N ILE A 82 0.17 -1.77 5.37
CA ILE A 82 1.43 -2.23 4.80
C ILE A 82 1.30 -3.66 4.28
N ARG A 83 1.94 -3.93 3.14
CA ARG A 83 2.18 -5.26 2.60
C ARG A 83 3.67 -5.56 2.44
N GLY A 84 3.98 -6.84 2.35
CA GLY A 84 5.33 -7.30 2.01
C GLY A 84 5.76 -6.87 0.60
N GLY A 85 7.05 -6.56 0.45
CA GLY A 85 7.65 -6.27 -0.85
C GLY A 85 8.91 -5.45 -0.68
N ARG A 86 10.06 -6.00 -1.07
CA ARG A 86 11.34 -5.27 -1.00
C ARG A 86 11.51 -4.38 -2.20
N VAL A 87 11.89 -3.12 -1.98
CA VAL A 87 12.42 -2.25 -3.03
C VAL A 87 13.88 -2.64 -3.24
N LYS A 88 14.25 -3.01 -4.47
CA LYS A 88 15.62 -3.49 -4.78
C LYS A 88 16.66 -2.39 -4.56
N ASP A 89 16.31 -1.16 -4.92
CA ASP A 89 17.21 -0.01 -4.96
C ASP A 89 17.52 0.58 -3.57
N LEU A 90 16.57 0.48 -2.64
CA LEU A 90 16.70 1.06 -1.31
C LEU A 90 17.13 -0.01 -0.30
N PRO A 91 18.22 0.22 0.47
CA PRO A 91 18.54 -0.66 1.57
C PRO A 91 17.48 -0.56 2.67
N SER A 92 17.25 -1.65 3.41
CA SER A 92 16.29 -1.73 4.53
C SER A 92 14.79 -1.58 4.20
N VAL A 93 14.42 -1.02 3.05
CA VAL A 93 13.01 -0.85 2.64
C VAL A 93 12.42 -2.17 2.11
N ARG A 94 11.85 -2.95 3.03
CA ARG A 94 11.34 -4.32 2.78
C ARG A 94 9.82 -4.41 2.59
N TYR A 95 9.13 -3.28 2.69
CA TYR A 95 7.67 -3.23 2.71
C TYR A 95 7.14 -2.11 1.83
N HIS A 96 5.89 -2.24 1.42
CA HIS A 96 5.17 -1.25 0.62
C HIS A 96 3.89 -0.85 1.32
N ILE A 97 3.53 0.43 1.21
CA ILE A 97 2.21 0.91 1.58
C ILE A 97 1.23 0.55 0.46
N ILE A 98 0.06 0.05 0.84
CA ILE A 98 -1.08 -0.14 -0.08
C ILE A 98 -1.73 1.22 -0.30
N ARG A 99 -2.14 1.52 -1.53
CA ARG A 99 -2.82 2.79 -1.90
C ARG A 99 -4.33 2.60 -1.95
N GLY A 100 -5.07 3.64 -1.62
CA GLY A 100 -6.54 3.64 -1.64
C GLY A 100 -7.18 2.95 -0.44
N VAL A 101 -6.44 2.79 0.66
CA VAL A 101 -6.91 2.13 1.89
C VAL A 101 -6.48 2.93 3.12
N ALA A 102 -7.35 3.02 4.13
CA ALA A 102 -7.17 3.91 5.29
C ALA A 102 -6.91 5.35 4.81
N ASP A 103 -5.89 6.03 5.34
CA ASP A 103 -5.63 7.45 5.02
C ASP A 103 -4.82 7.61 3.73
N THR A 104 -4.42 6.50 3.09
CA THR A 104 -3.69 6.54 1.83
C THR A 104 -4.67 6.74 0.66
N MET A 105 -4.67 7.93 0.08
CA MET A 105 -5.44 8.18 -1.14
C MET A 105 -4.90 7.36 -2.33
N GLY A 106 -5.72 7.19 -3.37
CA GLY A 106 -5.29 6.62 -4.64
C GLY A 106 -4.24 7.50 -5.35
N VAL A 107 -3.72 7.05 -6.49
CA VAL A 107 -2.94 7.92 -7.39
C VAL A 107 -3.91 8.57 -8.37
N GLU A 108 -3.88 9.90 -8.45
CA GLU A 108 -4.72 10.68 -9.35
C GLU A 108 -4.40 10.43 -10.82
N ASN A 109 -5.41 10.55 -11.68
CA ASN A 109 -5.30 10.47 -13.14
C ASN A 109 -4.60 9.20 -13.69
N ARG A 110 -4.46 8.15 -12.88
CA ARG A 110 -3.85 6.88 -13.28
C ARG A 110 -4.83 6.12 -14.19
N LYS A 111 -4.49 5.99 -15.48
CA LYS A 111 -5.30 5.23 -16.46
C LYS A 111 -4.96 3.73 -16.50
N SER A 112 -3.69 3.36 -16.25
CA SER A 112 -3.19 1.97 -16.30
C SER A 112 -2.77 1.42 -14.94
N SER A 113 -2.85 0.09 -14.75
CA SER A 113 -2.54 -0.59 -13.47
C SER A 113 -3.29 -0.02 -12.26
N ARG A 114 -4.54 0.41 -12.47
CA ARG A 114 -5.34 1.19 -11.52
C ARG A 114 -5.55 0.50 -10.18
N SER A 115 -5.79 -0.81 -10.21
CA SER A 115 -5.98 -1.65 -9.02
C SER A 115 -4.79 -1.62 -8.05
N LYS A 116 -3.56 -1.52 -8.56
CA LYS A 116 -2.35 -1.49 -7.73
C LYS A 116 -2.17 -0.16 -6.98
N TYR A 117 -2.71 0.92 -7.52
CA TYR A 117 -2.51 2.29 -7.02
C TYR A 117 -3.81 2.90 -6.44
N GLY A 118 -4.85 2.09 -6.22
CA GLY A 118 -6.10 2.55 -5.62
C GLY A 118 -6.87 3.56 -6.47
N ALA A 119 -6.67 3.59 -7.80
CA ALA A 119 -7.36 4.51 -8.69
C ALA A 119 -8.69 3.89 -9.18
N LYS A 120 -9.80 4.59 -8.99
CA LYS A 120 -11.11 4.14 -9.51
C LYS A 120 -11.16 4.22 -11.04
N ARG A 121 -12.10 3.50 -11.66
CA ARG A 121 -12.34 3.63 -13.10
C ARG A 121 -12.98 4.99 -13.34
N GLY A 122 -12.35 5.84 -14.14
CA GLY A 122 -13.00 7.06 -14.62
C GLY A 122 -14.28 6.68 -15.38
N LYS A 123 -15.36 7.44 -15.21
CA LYS A 123 -16.61 7.22 -15.94
C LYS A 123 -16.35 7.48 -17.44
N SER A 124 -16.07 6.44 -18.20
CA SER A 124 -16.14 6.46 -19.67
C SER A 124 -17.61 6.25 -20.04
N GLY A 125 -18.34 7.35 -20.25
CA GLY A 125 -19.78 7.36 -20.49
C GLY A 125 -20.57 7.59 -19.21
N LYS A 126 -21.09 8.80 -19.01
CA LYS A 126 -22.18 9.03 -18.06
C LYS A 126 -23.39 8.23 -18.57
N ILE A 127 -23.85 7.23 -17.82
CA ILE A 127 -25.31 7.07 -17.72
C ILE A 127 -25.73 8.35 -16.99
N LYS A 128 -26.31 9.29 -17.75
CA LYS A 128 -26.96 10.46 -17.17
C LYS A 128 -28.11 9.90 -16.33
N GLU A 129 -27.96 9.88 -15.02
CA GLU A 129 -29.12 9.80 -14.14
C GLU A 129 -29.99 11.00 -14.53
N LYS A 130 -31.12 10.73 -15.18
CA LYS A 130 -32.09 11.77 -15.54
C LYS A 130 -32.53 12.39 -14.21
N GLU A 131 -32.18 13.65 -13.99
CA GLU A 131 -32.84 14.48 -12.99
C GLU A 131 -34.35 14.35 -13.26
N LYS A 132 -35.09 13.81 -12.28
CA LYS A 132 -36.55 13.82 -12.35
C LYS A 132 -36.97 15.29 -12.38
N PRO A 133 -37.82 15.73 -13.33
CA PRO A 133 -38.36 17.08 -13.26
C PRO A 133 -39.11 17.22 -11.94
N VAL A 134 -38.70 18.20 -11.13
CA VAL A 134 -39.48 18.63 -9.98
C VAL A 134 -40.70 19.33 -10.55
N GLU A 135 -41.88 18.75 -10.33
CA GLU A 135 -43.15 19.39 -10.66
C GLU A 135 -43.23 20.72 -9.90
N PRO A 136 -43.54 21.85 -10.57
CA PRO A 136 -43.72 23.11 -9.87
C PRO A 136 -44.98 22.99 -9.01
N VAL A 137 -44.81 23.15 -7.69
CA VAL A 137 -45.91 23.33 -6.75
C VAL A 137 -46.66 24.60 -7.19
N ALA A 138 -47.91 24.44 -7.61
CA ALA A 138 -48.77 25.54 -8.00
C ALA A 138 -48.91 26.54 -6.84
N GLU A 139 -48.56 27.79 -7.10
CA GLU A 139 -48.95 28.91 -6.25
C GLU A 139 -50.48 29.01 -6.30
N ALA A 140 -51.13 28.70 -5.18
CA ALA A 140 -52.54 28.97 -5.01
C ALA A 140 -52.72 30.50 -4.91
N GLU A 141 -53.39 31.07 -5.91
CA GLU A 141 -53.93 32.43 -5.84
C GLU A 141 -54.88 32.53 -4.64
N SER A 142 -54.48 33.26 -3.60
CA SER A 142 -55.42 33.86 -2.65
C SER A 142 -55.83 35.22 -3.22
N LYS A 143 -56.92 35.25 -3.98
CA LYS A 143 -57.74 36.45 -4.17
C LYS A 143 -58.78 36.51 -3.04
N GLU A 144 -58.95 37.74 -2.55
CA GLU A 144 -59.97 38.32 -1.65
C GLU A 144 -61.08 37.44 -1.10
#